data_AF-A0A561WED8-F1
#
_entry.id   AF-A0A561WED8-F1
#
_cell.length_a   1.000
_cell.length_b   1.000
_cell.length_c   1.000
_cell.angle_alpha   90.00
_cell.angle_beta   90.00
_cell.angle_gamma   90.00
#
_symmetry.space_group_name_H-M   'P 1'
#
loop_
_entity.id
_entity.type
_entity.pdbx_description
1 polymer ?
#
loop_
_entity_poly.entity_id
_entity_poly.type
_entity_poly.pdbx_seq_one_letter_code
_entity_poly.pdbx_strand_id
1 'polypeptide(L)'
;MTDDDCRFCIEANMPAGIHDVLGPVYRPCPECLDICGGCDGDGLFPSDFTCLTCFRNRMAAVGLIPVLCAHCLGVIDLYPTPHRRTEVTSHDQH
;
A
#
# COMPACT_ATOMS: atom_id res chain seq x y z
N MET A 1 -17.62 -21.04 -5.89
CA MET A 1 -16.79 -21.67 -6.94
C MET A 1 -15.43 -21.87 -6.31
N THR A 2 -14.86 -23.07 -6.39
CA THR A 2 -13.54 -23.35 -5.83
C THR A 2 -12.51 -22.51 -6.59
N ASP A 3 -11.71 -21.74 -5.84
CA ASP A 3 -10.75 -20.73 -6.29
C ASP A 3 -9.69 -21.28 -7.27
N ASP A 4 -9.51 -22.60 -7.32
CA ASP A 4 -8.46 -23.32 -8.06
C ASP A 4 -8.50 -23.20 -9.59
N ASP A 5 -9.63 -22.85 -10.21
CA ASP A 5 -9.79 -22.85 -11.68
C ASP A 5 -9.67 -21.46 -12.34
N CYS A 6 -9.48 -20.40 -11.54
CA CYS A 6 -9.39 -19.06 -12.11
C CYS A 6 -8.06 -18.86 -12.85
N ARG A 7 -8.13 -18.73 -14.17
CA ARG A 7 -6.95 -18.57 -15.06
C ARG A 7 -6.23 -17.23 -14.91
N PHE A 8 -6.80 -16.30 -14.15
CA PHE A 8 -6.32 -14.93 -14.05
C PHE A 8 -5.62 -14.62 -12.73
N CYS A 9 -5.76 -15.47 -11.71
CA CYS A 9 -5.22 -15.20 -10.39
C CYS A 9 -4.42 -16.38 -9.82
N ILE A 10 -3.62 -16.07 -8.81
CA ILE A 10 -2.91 -17.02 -7.96
C ILE A 10 -3.46 -16.79 -6.56
N GLU A 11 -4.14 -17.79 -5.99
CA GLU A 11 -4.74 -17.69 -4.65
C GLU A 11 -5.62 -16.43 -4.50
N ALA A 12 -6.63 -16.28 -5.37
CA ALA A 12 -7.51 -15.12 -5.47
C ALA A 12 -6.84 -13.74 -5.72
N ASN A 13 -5.52 -13.69 -5.97
CA ASN A 13 -4.79 -12.44 -6.20
C ASN A 13 -4.28 -12.35 -7.66
N MET A 14 -4.54 -11.21 -8.30
CA MET A 14 -4.11 -10.91 -9.65
C MET A 14 -2.94 -9.92 -9.62
N PRO A 15 -1.84 -10.16 -10.38
CA PRO A 15 -0.75 -9.19 -10.52
C PRO A 15 -1.26 -7.84 -11.04
N ALA A 16 -0.89 -6.76 -10.37
CA ALA A 16 -1.34 -5.40 -10.68
C ALA A 16 -0.19 -4.46 -11.07
N GLY A 17 0.94 -5.04 -11.51
CA GLY A 17 2.12 -4.30 -11.98
C GLY A 17 3.15 -4.03 -10.89
N ILE A 18 4.03 -3.05 -11.16
CA ILE A 18 5.10 -2.62 -10.27
C ILE A 18 4.86 -1.16 -9.93
N HIS A 19 4.67 -0.86 -8.65
CA HIS A 19 4.53 0.49 -8.13
C HIS A 19 5.90 1.03 -7.71
N ASP A 20 6.18 2.30 -7.99
CA ASP A 20 7.51 2.90 -7.80
C ASP A 20 8.07 2.75 -6.37
N VAL A 21 7.22 2.94 -5.37
CA VAL A 21 7.57 2.75 -3.95
C VAL A 21 7.33 1.32 -3.45
N LEU A 22 6.16 0.73 -3.74
CA LEU A 22 5.73 -0.56 -3.16
C LEU A 22 6.34 -1.77 -3.86
N GLY A 23 7.01 -1.59 -5.00
CA GLY A 23 7.49 -2.68 -5.83
C GLY A 23 6.33 -3.45 -6.49
N PRO A 24 6.50 -4.74 -6.78
CA PRO A 24 5.43 -5.56 -7.36
C PRO A 24 4.21 -5.63 -6.43
N VAL A 25 3.02 -5.37 -6.98
CA VAL A 25 1.76 -5.32 -6.25
C VAL A 25 0.72 -6.26 -6.85
N TYR A 26 -0.21 -6.71 -6.01
CA TYR A 26 -1.38 -7.49 -6.38
C TYR A 26 -2.67 -6.72 -6.11
N ARG A 27 -3.76 -7.16 -6.74
CA ARG A 27 -5.14 -6.80 -6.41
C ARG A 27 -5.99 -8.07 -6.26
N PRO A 28 -7.07 -8.05 -5.46
CA PRO A 28 -8.04 -9.13 -5.43
C PRO A 28 -8.60 -9.40 -6.83
N CYS A 29 -8.73 -10.66 -7.19
CA CYS A 29 -9.26 -11.05 -8.49
C CYS A 29 -10.76 -10.73 -8.56
N PRO A 30 -11.21 -9.89 -9.52
CA PRO A 30 -12.62 -9.51 -9.61
C PRO A 30 -13.54 -10.67 -10.04
N GLU A 31 -12.98 -11.76 -10.57
CA GLU A 31 -13.73 -12.98 -10.93
C GLU A 31 -13.93 -13.91 -9.72
N CYS A 32 -13.03 -13.87 -8.74
CA CYS A 32 -13.08 -14.75 -7.56
C CYS A 32 -13.66 -14.05 -6.32
N LEU A 33 -13.43 -12.74 -6.18
CA LEU A 33 -13.75 -11.94 -5.02
C LEU A 33 -14.51 -10.68 -5.40
N ASP A 34 -15.48 -10.30 -4.56
CA ASP A 34 -16.19 -9.04 -4.72
C ASP A 34 -15.23 -7.85 -4.59
N ILE A 35 -15.51 -6.79 -5.36
CA ILE A 35 -14.79 -5.52 -5.24
C ILE A 35 -15.02 -4.94 -3.84
N CYS A 36 -13.95 -4.57 -3.16
CA CYS A 36 -14.03 -3.98 -1.84
C CYS A 36 -14.76 -2.63 -1.90
N GLY A 37 -15.99 -2.55 -1.38
CA GLY A 37 -16.77 -1.30 -1.31
C GLY A 37 -16.22 -0.25 -0.34
N GLY A 38 -15.11 -0.52 0.36
CA GLY A 38 -14.41 0.49 1.19
C GLY A 38 -13.41 1.33 0.42
N CYS A 39 -12.93 0.85 -0.72
CA CYS A 39 -11.95 1.55 -1.56
C CYS A 39 -12.22 1.37 -3.06
N ASP A 40 -13.40 0.87 -3.43
CA ASP A 40 -13.82 0.61 -4.81
C ASP A 40 -12.81 -0.18 -5.66
N GLY A 41 -12.03 -1.07 -5.00
CA GLY A 41 -11.02 -1.90 -5.65
C GLY A 41 -9.65 -1.26 -5.85
N ASP A 42 -9.43 -0.03 -5.34
CA ASP A 42 -8.15 0.68 -5.49
C ASP A 42 -7.04 0.13 -4.59
N GLY A 43 -7.39 -0.65 -3.56
CA GLY A 43 -6.44 -1.22 -2.61
C GLY A 43 -5.39 -2.10 -3.28
N LEU A 44 -4.12 -1.72 -3.14
CA LEU A 44 -2.95 -2.47 -3.61
C LEU A 44 -2.34 -3.32 -2.48
N PHE A 45 -1.88 -4.52 -2.83
CA PHE A 45 -1.25 -5.45 -1.89
C PHE A 45 0.20 -5.70 -2.31
N PRO A 46 1.19 -5.10 -1.63
CA PRO A 46 2.60 -5.31 -1.97
C PRO A 46 2.98 -6.79 -1.84
N SER A 47 3.75 -7.30 -2.80
CA SER A 47 4.20 -8.71 -2.82
C SER A 47 5.10 -9.08 -1.64
N ASP A 48 5.78 -8.10 -1.05
CA ASP A 48 6.61 -8.24 0.15
C ASP A 48 5.85 -7.97 1.46
N PHE A 49 4.53 -7.78 1.38
CA PHE A 49 3.65 -7.52 2.50
C PHE A 49 3.45 -8.79 3.33
N THR A 50 4.45 -9.06 4.18
CA THR A 50 4.45 -10.21 5.09
C THR A 50 3.86 -9.88 6.46
N CYS A 51 3.83 -8.59 6.81
CA CYS A 51 3.64 -8.12 8.17
C CYS A 51 3.26 -6.63 8.17
N LEU A 52 2.07 -6.29 8.68
CA LEU A 52 1.56 -4.91 8.65
C LEU A 52 2.47 -3.93 9.41
N THR A 53 2.96 -4.31 10.59
CA THR A 53 3.90 -3.48 11.37
C THR A 53 5.23 -3.30 10.65
N CYS A 54 5.74 -4.35 10.00
CA CYS A 54 7.00 -4.31 9.25
C CYS A 54 6.87 -3.40 8.03
N PHE A 55 5.74 -3.48 7.32
CA PHE A 55 5.45 -2.60 6.20
C PHE A 55 5.38 -1.14 6.63
N ARG A 56 4.65 -0.83 7.70
CA ARG A 56 4.61 0.53 8.27
C ARG A 56 6.00 1.05 8.65
N ASN A 57 6.83 0.22 9.27
CA ASN A 57 8.21 0.59 9.62
C ASN A 57 9.08 0.84 8.38
N ARG A 58 8.93 0.03 7.32
CA ARG A 58 9.64 0.24 6.04
C ARG A 58 9.24 1.56 5.39
N MET A 59 7.95 1.85 5.34
CA MET A 59 7.45 3.13 4.80
C MET A 59 7.96 4.31 5.63
N ALA A 60 7.90 4.21 6.96
CA ALA A 60 8.42 5.26 7.84
C ALA A 60 9.93 5.50 7.65
N ALA A 61 10.71 4.44 7.40
CA ALA A 61 12.14 4.54 7.14
C ALA A 61 12.48 5.31 5.84
N VAL A 62 11.56 5.31 4.86
CA VAL A 62 11.68 6.12 3.63
C VAL A 62 10.89 7.43 3.70
N GLY A 63 10.42 7.81 4.90
CA GLY A 63 9.70 9.07 5.10
C GLY A 63 8.28 9.06 4.54
N LEU A 64 7.62 7.91 4.50
CA LEU A 64 6.25 7.75 4.01
C LEU A 64 5.32 7.16 5.09
N ILE A 65 4.04 7.49 4.98
CA ILE A 65 2.93 7.00 5.79
C ILE A 65 1.95 6.31 4.84
N PRO A 66 1.75 4.98 4.96
CA PRO A 66 0.78 4.29 4.12
C PRO A 66 -0.64 4.49 4.66
N VAL A 67 -1.56 4.82 3.75
CA VAL A 67 -3.00 4.81 4.01
C VAL A 67 -3.55 3.47 3.56
N LEU A 68 -4.25 2.81 4.49
CA LEU A 68 -4.82 1.48 4.26
C LEU A 68 -6.34 1.60 4.26
N CYS A 69 -6.99 0.90 3.34
CA CYS A 69 -8.42 0.71 3.39
C CYS A 69 -8.79 -0.01 4.71
N ALA A 70 -9.74 0.53 5.46
CA ALA A 70 -10.17 -0.07 6.73
C ALA A 70 -10.88 -1.42 6.56
N HIS A 71 -11.36 -1.74 5.35
CA HIS A 71 -12.10 -2.96 5.06
C HIS A 71 -11.19 -4.09 4.53
N CYS A 72 -10.40 -3.83 3.49
CA CYS A 72 -9.55 -4.86 2.87
C CYS A 72 -8.06 -4.77 3.24
N LEU A 73 -7.65 -3.73 3.99
CA LEU A 73 -6.26 -3.46 4.37
C LEU A 73 -5.29 -3.20 3.20
N GLY A 74 -5.78 -3.12 1.96
CA GLY A 74 -4.99 -2.71 0.81
C GLY A 74 -4.49 -1.27 0.96
N VAL A 75 -3.29 -1.01 0.45
CA VAL A 75 -2.69 0.33 0.38
C VAL A 75 -3.43 1.13 -0.67
N ILE A 76 -4.06 2.23 -0.27
CA ILE A 76 -4.82 3.11 -1.17
C ILE A 76 -4.05 4.41 -1.48
N ASP A 77 -3.13 4.81 -0.60
CA ASP A 77 -2.34 6.03 -0.78
C ASP A 77 -1.04 6.00 0.05
N LEU A 78 -0.08 6.87 -0.29
CA LEU A 78 1.19 7.06 0.40
C LEU A 78 1.45 8.56 0.61
N TYR A 79 1.51 9.00 1.87
CA TYR A 79 1.82 10.40 2.20
C TYR A 79 3.25 10.56 2.69
N PRO A 80 3.94 11.67 2.39
CA PRO A 80 5.16 12.04 3.08
C PRO A 80 4.91 12.16 4.59
N THR A 81 5.84 11.69 5.40
CA THR A 81 5.83 12.03 6.83
C THR A 81 5.99 13.55 6.94
N PRO A 82 5.23 14.21 7.84
CA PRO A 82 5.43 15.62 8.07
C PRO A 82 6.86 15.80 8.55
N HIS A 83 7.70 16.45 7.72
CA HIS A 83 9.05 16.79 8.11
C HIS A 83 8.97 17.54 9.44
N ARG A 84 9.77 17.10 10.43
CA ARG A 84 10.14 17.98 11.53
C ARG A 84 10.82 19.17 10.86
N ARG A 85 10.12 20.30 10.72
CA ARG A 85 10.69 21.55 10.22
C ARG A 85 11.96 21.77 11.03
N THR A 86 13.13 21.66 10.41
CA THR A 86 14.36 22.15 11.01
C THR A 86 14.11 23.62 11.29
N GLU A 87 14.08 23.98 12.57
CA GLU A 87 14.08 25.38 12.98
C GLU A 87 15.29 26.03 12.33
N VAL A 88 15.04 26.85 11.31
CA VAL A 88 16.04 27.79 10.81
C VAL A 88 16.24 28.77 11.95
N THR A 89 17.33 28.60 12.70
CA THR A 89 17.82 29.61 13.62
C THR A 89 18.21 30.82 12.77
N SER A 90 17.34 31.83 12.72
CA SER A 90 17.75 33.18 12.30
C SER A 90 18.77 33.66 13.33
N HIS A 91 20.05 33.59 12.96
CA HIS A 91 21.10 34.36 13.59
C HIS A 91 21.28 35.62 12.72
N ASP A 92 20.38 36.58 12.85
CA ASP A 92 20.68 37.96 12.48
C ASP A 92 21.46 38.61 13.63
N GLN A 93 22.78 38.45 13.56
CA GLN A 93 23.74 39.35 14.17
C GLN A 93 24.14 40.37 13.10
N HIS A 94 23.56 41.58 13.12
CA HIS A 94 24.31 42.82 13.32
C HIS A 94 23.43 44.07 13.38
#